data_AF-A0A8J9VPR9-F1
#
_entry.id   AF-A0A8J9VPR9-F1
#
_cell.length_a   1.000
_cell.length_b   1.000
_cell.length_c   1.000
_cell.angle_alpha   90.00
_cell.angle_beta   90.00
_cell.angle_gamma   90.00
#
_symmetry.space_group_name_H-M   'P 1'
#
loop_
_entity.id
_entity.type
_entity.pdbx_description
1 polymer ?
#
loop_
_entity_poly.entity_id
_entity_poly.type
_entity_poly.pdbx_seq_one_letter_code
_entity_poly.pdbx_strand_id
1 'polypeptide(L)'
;MEKRIFFHLRKLLWLVITMQLATVLAATNVTDSTQIVGDSIVNLYAWSAWGSWSACSRSCGGGVSVQERECLPRSRNLIVNETGPSTTTVRVTRQATNDCLGVSRRYHECNAHACLSGERDVRAEQCSSYDRRPFRGRFYTWVPYIDGDSPCLLNCRPLGQQFYATLALVADGAPCTRVGYRAICVQGSCKVSGWKIYEKCKS
;
A
#
# COMPACT_ATOMS: atom_id res chain seq x y z
N MET A 1 -15.60 -1.67 70.25
CA MET A 1 -16.66 -2.10 69.30
C MET A 1 -16.18 -2.21 67.85
N GLU A 2 -14.99 -1.67 67.50
CA GLU A 2 -14.44 -1.67 66.12
C GLU A 2 -13.91 -3.01 65.58
N LYS A 3 -13.33 -3.88 66.41
CA LYS A 3 -12.69 -5.13 65.95
C LYS A 3 -13.69 -6.17 65.42
N ARG A 4 -14.91 -6.20 65.95
CA ARG A 4 -15.99 -7.08 65.46
C ARG A 4 -16.47 -6.64 64.08
N ILE A 5 -16.61 -5.34 63.84
CA ILE A 5 -17.03 -4.79 62.55
C ILE A 5 -15.98 -5.13 61.49
N PHE A 6 -14.70 -4.96 61.78
CA PHE A 6 -13.61 -5.33 60.85
C PHE A 6 -13.59 -6.84 60.53
N PHE A 7 -13.86 -7.69 61.53
CA PHE A 7 -13.94 -9.14 61.34
C PHE A 7 -15.15 -9.55 60.48
N HIS A 8 -16.30 -8.90 60.68
CA HIS A 8 -17.49 -9.12 59.86
C HIS A 8 -17.33 -8.56 58.44
N LEU A 9 -16.69 -7.40 58.27
CA LEU A 9 -16.41 -6.81 56.96
C LEU A 9 -15.44 -7.67 56.15
N ARG A 10 -14.41 -8.23 56.79
CA ARG A 10 -13.45 -9.14 56.14
C ARG A 10 -14.09 -10.47 55.75
N LYS A 11 -15.03 -10.98 56.55
CA LYS A 11 -15.84 -12.17 56.21
C LYS A 11 -16.82 -11.89 55.06
N LEU A 12 -17.48 -10.74 55.06
CA LEU A 12 -18.35 -10.30 53.96
C LEU A 12 -17.55 -10.12 52.66
N LEU A 13 -16.36 -9.51 52.73
CA LEU A 13 -15.48 -9.35 51.59
C LEU A 13 -15.01 -10.72 51.05
N TRP A 14 -14.62 -11.66 51.93
CA TRP A 14 -14.26 -13.02 51.53
C TRP A 14 -15.43 -13.79 50.92
N LEU A 15 -16.63 -13.67 51.49
CA LEU A 15 -17.85 -14.29 50.94
C LEU A 15 -18.20 -13.74 49.56
N VAL A 16 -18.08 -12.43 49.35
CA VAL A 16 -18.30 -11.80 48.04
C VAL A 16 -17.25 -12.26 47.02
N ILE A 17 -15.97 -12.34 47.41
CA ILE A 17 -14.88 -12.83 46.53
C ILE A 17 -15.12 -14.32 46.17
N THR A 18 -15.50 -15.17 47.12
CA THR A 18 -15.79 -16.58 46.83
C THR A 18 -17.05 -16.76 45.96
N MET A 19 -18.06 -15.90 46.13
CA MET A 19 -19.24 -15.90 45.26
C MET A 19 -18.92 -15.44 43.84
N GLN A 20 -18.04 -14.44 43.68
CA GLN A 20 -17.58 -14.00 42.35
C GLN A 20 -16.71 -15.07 41.66
N LEU A 21 -15.82 -15.74 42.39
CA LEU A 21 -15.06 -16.89 41.86
C LEU A 21 -15.96 -18.07 41.48
N ALA A 22 -17.02 -18.35 42.25
CA ALA A 22 -18.00 -19.39 41.92
C ALA A 22 -18.80 -19.07 40.65
N THR A 23 -19.10 -17.80 40.36
CA THR A 23 -19.77 -17.40 39.11
C THR A 23 -18.88 -17.54 37.87
N VAL A 24 -17.55 -17.54 38.02
CA VAL A 24 -16.61 -17.76 36.90
C VAL A 24 -16.51 -19.25 36.53
N LEU A 25 -16.79 -20.16 37.47
CA LEU A 25 -16.73 -21.62 37.24
C LEU A 25 -18.01 -22.21 36.62
N ALA A 26 -19.11 -21.45 36.52
CA ALA A 26 -20.33 -21.90 35.86
C ALA A 26 -20.37 -21.59 34.35
N ALA A 27 -19.36 -20.90 33.81
CA ALA A 27 -19.29 -20.53 32.41
C ALA A 27 -18.35 -21.48 31.63
N THR A 28 -18.72 -22.75 31.53
CA THR A 28 -18.13 -23.64 30.52
C THR A 28 -19.25 -24.39 29.83
N ASN A 29 -19.62 -23.90 28.64
CA ASN A 29 -19.85 -24.67 27.41
C ASN A 29 -20.63 -23.81 26.41
N VAL A 30 -20.00 -22.76 25.88
CA VAL A 30 -20.30 -22.34 24.52
C VAL A 30 -19.44 -23.25 23.64
N THR A 31 -20.00 -24.37 23.19
CA THR A 31 -19.55 -24.98 21.94
C THR A 31 -19.86 -23.98 20.86
N ASP A 32 -18.91 -23.09 20.55
CA ASP A 32 -18.91 -22.38 19.28
C ASP A 32 -18.53 -23.41 18.23
N SER A 33 -19.52 -24.22 17.84
CA SER A 33 -19.48 -24.93 16.59
C SER A 33 -19.73 -23.91 15.49
N THR A 34 -18.78 -23.00 15.28
CA THR A 34 -18.50 -22.51 13.94
C THR A 34 -18.00 -23.71 13.15
N GLN A 35 -18.97 -24.49 12.65
CA GLN A 35 -18.76 -25.30 11.48
C GLN A 35 -18.22 -24.33 10.44
N ILE A 36 -16.90 -24.28 10.26
CA ILE A 36 -16.29 -23.77 9.04
C ILE A 36 -16.75 -24.76 7.97
N VAL A 37 -18.01 -24.63 7.54
CA VAL A 37 -18.42 -24.98 6.20
C VAL A 37 -17.49 -24.13 5.37
N GLY A 38 -16.41 -24.74 4.87
CA GLY A 38 -15.37 -24.09 4.10
C GLY A 38 -16.03 -23.02 3.24
N ASP A 39 -15.80 -21.77 3.61
CA ASP A 39 -16.29 -20.63 2.87
C ASP A 39 -15.44 -20.58 1.62
N SER A 40 -15.80 -21.44 0.68
CA SER A 40 -15.26 -21.48 -0.65
C SER A 40 -15.75 -20.20 -1.32
N ILE A 41 -15.10 -19.07 -1.03
CA ILE A 41 -15.12 -17.91 -1.90
C ILE A 41 -14.72 -18.46 -3.27
N VAL A 42 -15.68 -18.50 -4.18
CA VAL A 42 -15.41 -18.93 -5.55
C VAL A 42 -14.62 -17.79 -6.17
N ASN A 43 -13.30 -17.82 -6.04
CA ASN A 43 -12.42 -16.85 -6.68
C ASN A 43 -12.49 -17.09 -8.20
N LEU A 44 -13.38 -16.35 -8.85
CA LEU A 44 -13.58 -16.38 -10.30
C LEU A 44 -12.36 -15.84 -11.05
N TYR A 45 -11.46 -15.14 -10.37
CA TYR A 45 -10.24 -14.57 -10.93
C TYR A 45 -9.00 -15.00 -10.15
N ALA A 46 -7.88 -15.13 -10.86
CA ALA A 46 -6.58 -15.45 -10.33
C ALA A 46 -5.52 -14.51 -10.92
N TRP A 47 -4.51 -14.20 -10.12
CA TRP A 47 -3.32 -13.54 -10.64
C TRP A 47 -2.62 -14.45 -11.65
N SER A 48 -2.21 -13.87 -12.78
CA SER A 48 -1.27 -14.49 -13.70
C SER A 48 0.09 -14.72 -13.01
N ALA A 49 0.96 -15.47 -13.67
CA ALA A 49 2.38 -15.41 -13.34
C ALA A 49 2.87 -13.95 -13.45
N TRP A 50 3.85 -13.59 -12.62
CA TRP A 50 4.54 -12.31 -12.79
C TRP A 50 5.19 -12.24 -14.16
N GLY A 51 5.03 -11.12 -14.86
CA GLY A 51 5.76 -10.81 -16.09
C GLY A 51 7.26 -10.67 -15.83
N SER A 52 8.06 -10.30 -16.82
CA SER A 52 9.48 -9.98 -16.59
C SER A 52 9.63 -8.60 -15.93
N TRP A 53 10.74 -8.35 -15.25
CA TRP A 53 11.10 -7.01 -14.82
C TRP A 53 11.31 -6.10 -16.03
N SER A 54 10.82 -4.87 -15.96
CA SER A 54 11.08 -3.83 -16.96
C SER A 54 12.56 -3.45 -16.98
N ALA A 55 12.97 -2.76 -18.06
CA ALA A 55 14.22 -2.03 -18.03
C ALA A 55 14.26 -1.07 -16.83
N CYS A 56 15.47 -0.84 -16.29
CA CYS A 56 15.67 0.09 -15.18
C CYS A 56 15.37 1.52 -15.64
N SER A 57 14.70 2.32 -14.80
CA SER A 57 14.39 3.72 -15.12
C SER A 57 15.63 4.58 -15.37
N ARG A 58 16.80 4.18 -14.85
CA ARG A 58 18.08 4.88 -14.98
C ARG A 58 19.21 3.88 -15.20
N SER A 59 20.25 4.28 -15.91
CA SER A 59 21.44 3.47 -16.15
C SER A 59 22.48 3.54 -15.01
N CYS A 60 22.44 4.59 -14.19
CA CYS A 60 23.30 4.82 -13.02
C CYS A 60 22.58 5.72 -11.99
N GLY A 61 23.17 5.89 -10.81
CA GLY A 61 22.68 6.77 -9.75
C GLY A 61 21.44 6.24 -9.02
N GLY A 62 21.12 4.96 -9.18
CA GLY A 62 19.90 4.34 -8.67
C GLY A 62 18.69 4.62 -9.55
N GLY A 63 18.00 3.56 -9.96
CA GLY A 63 16.75 3.58 -10.70
C GLY A 63 15.78 2.52 -10.20
N VAL A 64 14.64 2.38 -10.86
CA VAL A 64 13.58 1.43 -10.50
C VAL A 64 13.20 0.60 -11.71
N SER A 65 13.14 -0.72 -11.53
CA SER A 65 12.51 -1.66 -12.46
C SER A 65 11.15 -2.08 -11.92
N VAL A 66 10.18 -2.27 -12.82
CA VAL A 66 8.79 -2.58 -12.50
C VAL A 66 8.45 -3.98 -12.99
N GLN A 67 7.68 -4.74 -12.23
CA GLN A 67 7.13 -6.02 -12.65
C GLN A 67 5.65 -6.08 -12.34
N GLU A 68 4.86 -6.58 -13.28
CA GLU A 68 3.42 -6.56 -13.24
C GLU A 68 2.86 -7.96 -13.44
N ARG A 69 1.62 -8.16 -12.97
CA ARG A 69 0.82 -9.34 -13.25
C ARG A 69 -0.64 -8.93 -13.43
N GLU A 70 -1.36 -9.71 -14.20
CA GLU A 70 -2.75 -9.44 -14.55
C GLU A 70 -3.70 -10.29 -13.72
N CYS A 71 -4.88 -9.75 -13.44
CA CYS A 71 -5.95 -10.51 -12.81
C CYS A 71 -6.82 -11.12 -13.92
N LEU A 72 -6.71 -12.43 -14.11
CA LEU A 72 -7.36 -13.13 -15.22
C LEU A 72 -8.49 -14.03 -14.71
N PRO A 73 -9.58 -14.21 -15.47
CA PRO A 73 -10.62 -15.17 -15.12
C PRO A 73 -10.02 -16.57 -15.00
N ARG A 74 -10.40 -17.31 -13.94
CA ARG A 74 -10.18 -18.75 -13.89
C ARG A 74 -11.16 -19.38 -14.88
N SER A 75 -10.67 -19.83 -16.04
CA SER A 75 -11.42 -20.72 -16.94
C SER A 75 -11.60 -22.09 -16.29
N ARG A 76 -12.37 -22.17 -15.21
CA ARG A 76 -13.05 -23.44 -14.97
C ARG A 76 -14.06 -23.56 -16.08
N ASN A 77 -14.08 -24.72 -16.75
CA ASN A 77 -15.26 -25.22 -17.45
C ASN A 77 -16.41 -25.21 -16.43
N LEU A 78 -17.02 -24.04 -16.21
CA LEU A 78 -18.40 -23.95 -15.83
C LEU A 78 -19.10 -24.51 -17.04
N ILE A 79 -19.37 -25.82 -17.01
CA ILE A 79 -20.28 -26.45 -17.95
C ILE A 79 -21.62 -25.77 -17.69
N VAL A 80 -21.84 -24.63 -18.33
CA VAL A 80 -23.15 -24.06 -18.55
C VAL A 80 -23.70 -24.92 -19.66
N ASN A 81 -24.49 -25.94 -19.32
CA ASN A 81 -25.27 -26.64 -20.33
C ASN A 81 -26.19 -25.60 -20.99
N GLU A 82 -25.82 -25.21 -22.21
CA GLU A 82 -26.56 -24.27 -23.06
C GLU A 82 -27.85 -24.91 -23.54
N THR A 83 -28.90 -24.85 -22.71
CA THR A 83 -30.28 -24.99 -23.18
C THR A 83 -31.18 -24.07 -22.34
N GLY A 84 -31.09 -22.75 -22.55
CA GLY A 84 -32.03 -21.79 -21.97
C GLY A 84 -31.52 -20.34 -21.95
N PRO A 85 -32.42 -19.34 -21.92
CA PRO A 85 -32.03 -17.93 -21.90
C PRO A 85 -31.23 -17.67 -20.62
N SER A 86 -29.96 -17.29 -20.81
CA SER A 86 -28.93 -17.23 -19.78
C SER A 86 -29.12 -16.02 -18.87
N THR A 87 -30.10 -16.12 -17.98
CA THR A 87 -30.16 -15.35 -16.74
C THR A 87 -29.78 -16.32 -15.64
N THR A 88 -28.48 -16.57 -15.44
CA THR A 88 -28.01 -17.37 -14.33
C THR A 88 -28.21 -16.57 -13.04
N THR A 89 -29.42 -16.60 -12.49
CA THR A 89 -29.62 -16.36 -11.06
C THR A 89 -29.06 -17.57 -10.31
N VAL A 90 -27.73 -17.67 -10.29
CA VAL A 90 -27.07 -18.44 -9.23
C VAL A 90 -27.62 -17.83 -7.95
N ARG A 91 -28.36 -18.60 -7.14
CA ARG A 91 -28.66 -18.19 -5.76
C ARG A 91 -27.34 -18.24 -5.00
N VAL A 92 -26.56 -17.19 -5.20
CA VAL A 92 -25.28 -16.97 -4.55
C VAL A 92 -25.61 -16.58 -3.12
N THR A 93 -25.63 -17.55 -2.20
CA THR A 93 -25.55 -17.25 -0.77
C THR A 93 -24.10 -16.93 -0.35
N ARG A 94 -23.14 -16.81 -1.30
CA ARG A 94 -21.69 -16.66 -1.05
C ARG A 94 -21.05 -15.59 -1.92
N GLN A 95 -20.61 -14.49 -1.33
CA GLN A 95 -20.00 -13.35 -2.01
C GLN A 95 -18.88 -13.78 -2.99
N ALA A 96 -19.16 -13.80 -4.30
CA ALA A 96 -18.17 -14.08 -5.34
C ALA A 96 -17.42 -12.78 -5.67
N THR A 97 -16.08 -12.78 -5.58
CA THR A 97 -15.27 -11.62 -5.96
C THR A 97 -14.89 -11.70 -7.44
N ASN A 98 -15.23 -10.66 -8.19
CA ASN A 98 -14.86 -10.51 -9.60
C ASN A 98 -13.46 -9.90 -9.78
N ASP A 99 -12.66 -9.83 -8.72
CA ASP A 99 -11.32 -9.25 -8.76
C ASP A 99 -10.34 -10.04 -7.89
N CYS A 100 -9.05 -9.86 -8.18
CA CYS A 100 -7.95 -10.50 -7.48
C CYS A 100 -7.50 -9.60 -6.33
N LEU A 101 -7.59 -10.11 -5.10
CA LEU A 101 -7.05 -9.43 -3.94
C LEU A 101 -5.52 -9.53 -3.94
N GLY A 102 -4.86 -8.42 -3.56
CA GLY A 102 -3.41 -8.35 -3.37
C GLY A 102 -2.68 -7.52 -4.41
N VAL A 103 -1.37 -7.78 -4.51
CA VAL A 103 -0.42 -6.92 -5.23
C VAL A 103 -0.50 -7.15 -6.73
N SER A 104 -0.71 -6.11 -7.53
CA SER A 104 -0.71 -6.19 -9.00
C SER A 104 0.62 -5.79 -9.62
N ARG A 105 1.37 -4.94 -8.92
CA ARG A 105 2.63 -4.36 -9.40
C ARG A 105 3.66 -4.34 -8.28
N ARG A 106 4.89 -4.68 -8.62
CA ARG A 106 6.02 -4.58 -7.71
C ARG A 106 7.21 -3.87 -8.34
N TYR A 107 8.08 -3.30 -7.51
CA TYR A 107 9.18 -2.44 -7.92
C TYR A 107 10.48 -2.90 -7.27
N HIS A 108 11.59 -2.80 -7.99
CA HIS A 108 12.91 -3.18 -7.51
C HIS A 108 13.92 -2.09 -7.84
N GLU A 109 14.82 -1.79 -6.90
CA GLU A 109 15.89 -0.82 -7.11
C GLU A 109 17.00 -1.44 -7.96
N CYS A 110 17.44 -0.72 -8.99
CA CYS A 110 18.44 -1.19 -9.95
C CYS A 110 19.48 -0.09 -10.22
N ASN A 111 20.64 -0.49 -10.77
CA ASN A 111 21.70 0.45 -11.18
C ASN A 111 22.14 1.46 -10.11
N ALA A 112 22.34 0.97 -8.87
CA ALA A 112 22.68 1.78 -7.71
C ALA A 112 24.11 2.38 -7.71
N HIS A 113 24.93 2.04 -8.69
CA HIS A 113 26.29 2.59 -8.83
C HIS A 113 26.24 4.08 -9.18
N ALA A 114 27.17 4.88 -8.68
CA ALA A 114 27.24 6.31 -8.97
C ALA A 114 27.49 6.59 -10.47
N CYS A 115 27.01 7.73 -10.97
CA CYS A 115 27.26 8.19 -12.33
C CYS A 115 28.65 8.84 -12.46
N LEU A 116 29.34 8.61 -13.59
CA LEU A 116 30.71 9.12 -13.84
C LEU A 116 30.81 10.65 -13.89
N SER A 117 29.78 11.34 -14.37
CA SER A 117 29.75 12.80 -14.55
C SER A 117 29.26 13.57 -13.32
N GLY A 118 29.27 12.92 -12.16
CA GLY A 118 28.59 13.42 -10.96
C GLY A 118 27.08 13.14 -11.01
N GLU A 119 26.44 13.23 -9.85
CA GLU A 119 25.00 13.05 -9.73
C GLU A 119 24.31 14.32 -10.24
N ARG A 120 23.78 14.29 -11.48
CA ARG A 120 22.89 15.35 -11.96
C ARG A 120 21.65 15.40 -11.08
N ASP A 121 21.26 16.59 -10.65
CA ASP A 121 20.01 16.79 -9.91
C ASP A 121 18.82 16.50 -10.84
N VAL A 122 18.23 15.32 -10.65
CA VAL A 122 17.09 14.83 -11.41
C VAL A 122 15.92 15.83 -11.36
N ARG A 123 15.72 16.49 -10.22
CA ARG A 123 14.61 17.45 -10.05
C ARG A 123 14.86 18.72 -10.85
N ALA A 124 16.11 19.19 -10.90
CA ALA A 124 16.50 20.34 -11.71
C ALA A 124 16.28 20.08 -13.20
N GLU A 125 16.68 18.90 -13.68
CA GLU A 125 16.45 18.49 -15.07
C GLU A 125 14.93 18.42 -15.38
N GLN A 126 14.16 17.74 -14.52
CA GLN A 126 12.70 17.66 -14.68
C GLN A 126 12.04 19.03 -14.68
N CYS A 127 12.40 19.96 -13.78
CA CYS A 127 11.84 21.32 -13.76
C CYS A 127 12.22 22.09 -15.04
N SER A 128 13.48 22.07 -15.47
CA SER A 128 13.92 22.79 -16.68
C SER A 128 13.23 22.33 -17.97
N SER A 129 12.71 21.10 -18.00
CA SER A 129 11.92 20.59 -19.14
C SER A 129 10.62 21.39 -19.37
N TYR A 130 10.17 22.16 -18.37
CA TYR A 130 9.01 23.03 -18.43
C TYR A 130 9.34 24.49 -18.80
N ASP A 131 10.61 24.87 -18.94
CA ASP A 131 11.00 26.27 -19.26
C ASP A 131 10.41 26.75 -20.59
N ARG A 132 10.24 25.84 -21.55
CA ARG A 132 9.64 26.11 -22.87
C ARG A 132 8.12 25.93 -22.90
N ARG A 133 7.47 25.72 -21.74
CA ARG A 133 6.02 25.54 -21.63
C ARG A 133 5.42 26.74 -20.90
N PRO A 134 4.47 27.47 -21.50
CA PRO A 134 3.87 28.61 -20.84
C PRO A 134 3.01 28.16 -19.66
N PHE A 135 3.20 28.79 -18.50
CA PHE A 135 2.36 28.62 -17.31
C PHE A 135 1.54 29.89 -17.09
N ARG A 136 0.22 29.78 -17.22
CA ARG A 136 -0.71 30.93 -17.18
C ARG A 136 -0.28 32.04 -18.16
N GLY A 137 0.11 31.65 -19.38
CA GLY A 137 0.48 32.58 -20.45
C GLY A 137 1.88 33.20 -20.36
N ARG A 138 2.72 32.78 -19.41
CA ARG A 138 4.10 33.29 -19.26
C ARG A 138 5.11 32.15 -19.21
N PHE A 139 6.30 32.41 -19.72
CA PHE A 139 7.44 31.50 -19.60
C PHE A 139 8.24 31.85 -18.35
N TYR A 140 8.83 30.82 -17.75
CA TYR A 140 9.61 30.93 -16.53
C TYR A 140 10.84 30.03 -16.64
N THR A 141 11.90 30.41 -15.93
CA THR A 141 12.99 29.49 -15.59
C THR A 141 12.64 28.80 -14.29
N TRP A 142 12.40 27.50 -14.36
CA TRP A 142 11.95 26.69 -13.24
C TRP A 142 13.12 26.06 -12.50
N VAL A 143 13.12 26.19 -11.18
CA VAL A 143 14.07 25.50 -10.29
C VAL A 143 13.31 24.62 -9.29
N PRO A 144 13.92 23.52 -8.83
CA PRO A 144 13.25 22.60 -7.94
C PRO A 144 12.96 23.26 -6.59
N TYR A 145 11.79 22.94 -6.03
CA TYR A 145 11.39 23.26 -4.68
C TYR A 145 11.02 21.95 -3.98
N ILE A 146 11.72 21.60 -2.89
CA ILE A 146 11.44 20.36 -2.17
C ILE A 146 10.48 20.69 -1.02
N ASP A 147 9.26 20.17 -1.14
CA ASP A 147 8.30 20.16 -0.05
C ASP A 147 8.58 18.95 0.85
N GLY A 148 8.75 19.19 2.15
CA GLY A 148 9.06 18.14 3.13
C GLY A 148 7.96 17.10 3.26
N ASP A 149 6.70 17.50 3.06
CA ASP A 149 5.54 16.62 3.22
C ASP A 149 5.27 15.79 1.97
N SER A 150 5.65 16.32 0.80
CA SER A 150 5.41 15.68 -0.51
C SER A 150 6.66 15.69 -1.40
N PRO A 151 7.76 15.04 -0.99
CA PRO A 151 9.03 15.11 -1.70
C PRO A 151 8.99 14.43 -3.07
N CYS A 152 8.00 13.60 -3.38
CA CYS A 152 7.88 12.92 -4.68
C CYS A 152 6.90 13.57 -5.65
N LEU A 153 6.33 14.72 -5.27
CA LEU A 153 5.70 15.65 -6.21
C LEU A 153 6.77 16.59 -6.77
N LEU A 154 6.75 16.81 -8.08
CA LEU A 154 7.67 17.73 -8.73
C LEU A 154 7.15 19.16 -8.56
N ASN A 155 7.48 19.74 -7.41
CA ASN A 155 7.25 21.15 -7.14
C ASN A 155 8.39 21.98 -7.74
N CYS A 156 8.05 22.91 -8.63
CA CYS A 156 8.99 23.81 -9.27
C CYS A 156 8.61 25.25 -8.94
N ARG A 157 9.58 26.07 -8.56
CA ARG A 157 9.41 27.52 -8.35
C ARG A 157 10.07 28.30 -9.49
N PRO A 158 9.47 29.39 -9.99
CA PRO A 158 10.15 30.27 -10.92
C PRO A 158 11.27 31.05 -10.24
N LEU A 159 12.37 31.29 -10.95
CA LEU A 159 13.39 32.23 -10.48
C LEU A 159 12.80 33.63 -10.21
N GLY A 160 13.09 34.17 -9.02
CA GLY A 160 12.65 35.50 -8.61
C GLY A 160 11.16 35.60 -8.21
N GLN A 161 10.44 34.49 -8.11
CA GLN A 161 9.02 34.47 -7.70
C GLN A 161 8.84 33.73 -6.36
N GLN A 162 7.78 34.07 -5.64
CA GLN A 162 7.46 33.52 -4.31
C GLN A 162 6.43 32.38 -4.34
N PHE A 163 6.03 31.93 -5.53
CA PHE A 163 5.12 30.80 -5.68
C PHE A 163 5.85 29.58 -6.24
N TYR A 164 5.29 28.41 -6.03
CA TYR A 164 5.65 27.19 -6.73
C TYR A 164 4.41 26.58 -7.39
N ALA A 165 4.65 25.68 -8.35
CA ALA A 165 3.62 24.87 -8.96
C ALA A 165 4.06 23.41 -8.96
N THR A 166 3.11 22.51 -8.72
CA THR A 166 3.31 21.08 -8.92
C THR A 166 3.11 20.76 -10.39
N LEU A 167 4.18 20.37 -11.10
CA LEU A 167 4.17 20.21 -12.57
C LEU A 167 4.09 18.75 -13.03
N ALA A 168 4.52 17.81 -12.18
CA ALA A 168 4.54 16.37 -12.44
C ALA A 168 4.83 15.56 -11.16
N LEU A 169 5.07 14.25 -11.34
CA LEU A 169 5.74 13.41 -10.35
C LEU A 169 7.26 13.49 -10.55
N VAL A 170 7.99 13.35 -9.44
CA VAL A 170 9.44 13.14 -9.50
C VAL A 170 9.72 11.77 -10.11
N ALA A 171 10.77 11.67 -10.93
CA ALA A 171 11.12 10.43 -11.60
C ALA A 171 11.40 9.29 -10.61
N ASP A 172 10.96 8.09 -10.97
CA ASP A 172 11.12 6.90 -10.13
C ASP A 172 12.61 6.57 -9.93
N GLY A 173 13.00 6.38 -8.67
CA GLY A 173 14.39 6.17 -8.24
C GLY A 173 15.09 7.42 -7.71
N ALA A 174 14.53 8.61 -7.91
CA ALA A 174 15.12 9.83 -7.35
C ALA A 174 15.05 9.83 -5.80
N PRO A 175 16.09 10.31 -5.11
CA PRO A 175 16.10 10.37 -3.65
C PRO A 175 15.02 11.31 -3.09
N CYS A 176 14.39 10.90 -1.99
CA CYS A 176 13.33 11.66 -1.32
C CYS A 176 13.52 11.86 0.19
N THR A 177 14.57 11.30 0.78
CA THR A 177 14.95 11.50 2.19
C THR A 177 16.06 12.54 2.35
N ARG A 178 16.18 13.07 3.57
CA ARG A 178 17.34 13.85 4.03
C ARG A 178 18.51 12.91 4.39
N VAL A 179 19.70 13.49 4.54
CA VAL A 179 20.95 12.80 4.88
C VAL A 179 20.76 11.86 6.08
N GLY A 180 21.17 10.59 5.94
CA GLY A 180 21.11 9.56 7.00
C GLY A 180 20.11 8.43 6.77
N TYR A 181 19.13 8.60 5.89
CA TYR A 181 18.21 7.54 5.44
C TYR A 181 18.18 7.52 3.92
N ARG A 182 18.16 6.34 3.30
CA ARG A 182 17.99 6.20 1.84
C ARG A 182 16.52 5.87 1.56
N ALA A 183 15.83 6.73 0.82
CA ALA A 183 14.50 6.49 0.30
C ALA A 183 14.39 7.09 -1.10
N ILE A 184 13.57 6.47 -1.93
CA ILE A 184 13.41 6.83 -3.33
C ILE A 184 11.94 7.08 -3.68
N CYS A 185 11.71 7.92 -4.69
CA CYS A 185 10.39 8.12 -5.26
C CYS A 185 9.98 6.92 -6.09
N VAL A 186 8.76 6.44 -5.87
CA VAL A 186 8.10 5.40 -6.67
C VAL A 186 6.63 5.79 -6.83
N GLN A 187 6.21 6.13 -8.05
CA GLN A 187 4.85 6.55 -8.38
C GLN A 187 4.32 7.67 -7.47
N GLY A 188 5.13 8.70 -7.24
CA GLY A 188 4.75 9.86 -6.43
C GLY A 188 4.78 9.62 -4.91
N SER A 189 5.17 8.42 -4.45
CA SER A 189 5.34 8.11 -3.03
C SER A 189 6.82 7.95 -2.66
N CYS A 190 7.23 8.47 -1.49
CA CYS A 190 8.57 8.25 -0.96
C CYS A 190 8.63 6.88 -0.25
N LYS A 191 9.52 6.00 -0.70
CA LYS A 191 9.66 4.63 -0.20
C LYS A 191 11.07 4.38 0.32
N VAL A 192 11.18 3.88 1.56
CA VAL A 192 12.48 3.59 2.19
C VAL A 192 13.23 2.50 1.41
N SER A 193 14.48 2.76 1.04
CA SER A 193 15.39 1.79 0.40
C SER A 193 15.94 0.86 1.48
N GLY A 194 15.81 -0.46 1.27
CA GLY A 194 16.19 -1.48 2.25
C GLY A 194 15.38 -2.78 2.20
N TRP A 195 14.19 -2.75 1.59
CA TRP A 195 13.38 -3.94 1.33
C TRP A 195 13.30 -4.11 -0.19
N LYS A 196 13.84 -5.23 -0.70
CA LYS A 196 14.21 -5.42 -2.11
C LYS A 196 13.05 -5.32 -3.12
N ILE A 197 11.80 -5.19 -2.66
CA ILE A 197 10.60 -5.15 -3.48
C ILE A 197 9.55 -4.22 -2.84
N TYR A 198 9.05 -3.23 -3.58
CA TYR A 198 7.86 -2.43 -3.19
C TYR A 198 6.62 -2.99 -3.87
N GLU A 199 5.45 -2.91 -3.24
CA GLU A 199 4.22 -3.54 -3.73
C GLU A 199 3.07 -2.53 -3.80
N LYS A 200 2.29 -2.57 -4.88
CA LYS A 200 1.04 -1.83 -5.04
C LYS A 200 -0.14 -2.80 -5.16
N CYS A 201 -1.12 -2.67 -4.28
CA CYS A 201 -2.39 -3.38 -4.37
C CYS A 201 -3.27 -2.79 -5.46
N LYS A 202 -4.08 -3.64 -6.10
CA LYS A 202 -5.19 -3.19 -6.93
C LYS A 202 -6.33 -2.74 -5.99
N SER A 203 -6.83 -1.52 -6.21
CA SER A 203 -7.95 -0.91 -5.46
C SER A 203 -9.29 -1.24 -6.10
#